data_AF-A0A5N6TNK0-F1
#
_entry.id   AF-A0A5N6TNK0-F1
#
_cell.length_a   1.000
_cell.length_b   1.000
_cell.length_c   1.000
_cell.angle_alpha   90.00
_cell.angle_beta   90.00
_cell.angle_gamma   90.00
#
_symmetry.space_group_name_H-M   'P 1'
#
loop_
_entity.id
_entity.type
_entity.pdbx_description
1 polymer ?
#
loop_
_entity_poly.entity_id
_entity_poly.type
_entity_poly.pdbx_seq_one_letter_code
_entity_poly.pdbx_strand_id
1 'polypeptide(L)'
;MANVNVFLSIWRMLVFLAAIHPVLGAPYQTRILETGTTFVAPDPYGPWQMIPSSSSSEDLAYIKTTNTGTGRVEVHIASGSSQFQTRTLEVGTTFVTEDNGTWQLIDADGDGRPDLVYIKTRSTGTGRVEVHIASAASNYQTRILETGTTFYPEDDGVWQMADFDRDGKLDLIYIKTRNTGTGRVEVHVASGASNYQTRIQEVGTIFYPEDNGVWQMVDYDRDGRLDLAYIKTRSTGTGRVEVHVASGSSTYQTRVQEVGTTFYPEDNGFWELSDFNHDGVLDLVYIKTKNTGTGRVEVHVASGR
;
A
#
# COMPACT_ATOMS: atom_id res chain seq x y z
N MET A 1 64.25 -39.86 46.29
CA MET A 1 64.30 -39.09 45.03
C MET A 1 63.05 -39.47 44.26
N ALA A 2 61.97 -38.69 44.40
CA ALA A 2 61.54 -37.63 43.48
C ALA A 2 60.89 -38.22 42.20
N ASN A 3 59.75 -37.77 41.67
CA ASN A 3 58.71 -36.82 42.11
C ASN A 3 57.46 -37.12 41.25
N VAL A 4 56.31 -36.76 41.82
CA VAL A 4 54.92 -36.66 41.33
C VAL A 4 54.69 -36.37 39.82
N ASN A 5 53.69 -37.02 39.19
CA ASN A 5 52.53 -36.33 38.59
C ASN A 5 51.43 -37.26 38.05
N VAL A 6 50.20 -36.93 38.45
CA VAL A 6 48.91 -37.55 38.08
C VAL A 6 48.33 -36.77 36.89
N PHE A 7 47.79 -37.46 35.89
CA PHE A 7 46.88 -36.83 34.92
C PHE A 7 45.63 -37.71 34.71
N LEU A 8 44.49 -37.19 35.17
CA LEU A 8 43.15 -37.62 34.76
C LEU A 8 42.88 -37.13 33.33
N SER A 9 42.42 -38.01 32.45
CA SER A 9 41.84 -37.65 31.16
C SER A 9 40.30 -37.74 31.28
N ILE A 10 39.64 -36.59 31.15
CA ILE A 10 38.18 -36.42 31.21
C ILE A 10 37.63 -36.49 29.78
N TRP A 11 36.62 -37.34 29.59
CA TRP A 11 35.85 -37.51 28.35
C TRP A 11 35.01 -36.25 28.07
N ARG A 12 35.18 -35.60 26.90
CA ARG A 12 34.31 -34.51 26.46
C ARG A 12 33.26 -35.05 25.50
N MET A 13 32.06 -35.28 26.01
CA MET A 13 30.85 -35.50 25.21
C MET A 13 30.41 -34.12 24.68
N LEU A 14 30.56 -33.91 23.36
CA LEU A 14 30.03 -32.74 22.68
C LEU A 14 28.51 -32.86 22.61
N VAL A 15 27.80 -32.10 23.44
CA VAL A 15 26.37 -31.86 23.27
C VAL A 15 26.23 -30.80 22.18
N PHE A 16 25.77 -31.20 21.00
CA PHE A 16 25.27 -30.26 20.00
C PHE A 16 23.97 -29.67 20.53
N LEU A 17 24.02 -28.41 20.97
CA LEU A 17 22.82 -27.61 21.20
C LEU A 17 22.25 -27.27 19.82
N ALA A 18 21.21 -27.99 19.39
CA ALA A 18 20.42 -27.55 18.24
C ALA A 18 19.75 -26.23 18.63
N ALA A 19 20.08 -25.15 17.92
CA ALA A 19 19.35 -23.90 18.05
C ALA A 19 17.89 -24.19 17.67
N ILE A 20 17.00 -24.08 18.65
CA ILE A 20 15.56 -24.05 18.40
C ILE A 20 15.31 -22.70 17.73
N HIS A 21 15.32 -22.66 16.40
CA HIS A 21 14.72 -21.54 15.69
C HIS A 21 13.23 -21.57 16.05
N PRO A 22 12.66 -20.51 16.65
CA PRO A 22 11.21 -20.42 16.75
C PRO A 22 10.68 -20.57 15.33
N VAL A 23 9.77 -21.51 15.12
CA VAL A 23 8.98 -21.56 13.89
C VAL A 23 8.17 -20.26 13.92
N LEU A 24 8.64 -19.24 13.19
CA LEU A 24 7.84 -18.05 12.93
C LEU A 24 6.56 -18.53 12.25
N GLY A 25 5.42 -18.03 12.71
CA GLY A 25 4.14 -18.33 12.08
C GLY A 25 4.16 -17.90 10.62
N ALA A 26 3.25 -18.42 9.81
CA ALA A 26 2.97 -17.78 8.54
C ALA A 26 2.53 -16.31 8.81
N PRO A 27 2.84 -15.35 7.93
CA PRO A 27 2.40 -13.99 8.11
C PRO A 27 0.87 -13.89 8.03
N TYR A 28 0.31 -12.81 8.56
CA TYR A 28 -1.11 -12.44 8.52
C TYR A 28 -2.06 -13.38 9.27
N GLN A 29 -1.54 -14.13 10.25
CA GLN A 29 -2.36 -15.04 11.07
C GLN A 29 -2.82 -14.42 12.39
N THR A 30 -2.20 -13.32 12.82
CA THR A 30 -2.48 -12.67 14.11
C THR A 30 -3.11 -11.30 13.89
N ARG A 31 -4.30 -11.07 14.44
CA ARG A 31 -4.92 -9.73 14.48
C ARG A 31 -4.22 -8.87 15.54
N ILE A 32 -3.76 -7.69 15.15
CA ILE A 32 -3.10 -6.72 16.05
C ILE A 32 -3.94 -5.47 16.30
N LEU A 33 -4.98 -5.23 15.49
CA LEU A 33 -5.95 -4.16 15.70
C LEU A 33 -7.30 -4.54 15.06
N GLU A 34 -8.39 -4.25 15.78
CA GLU A 34 -9.75 -4.23 15.25
C GLU A 34 -10.52 -3.12 15.98
N THR A 35 -10.75 -1.98 15.34
CA THR A 35 -11.36 -0.82 16.01
C THR A 35 -12.25 -0.01 15.08
N GLY A 36 -13.35 0.51 15.62
CA GLY A 36 -14.17 1.53 14.94
C GLY A 36 -13.53 2.90 15.07
N THR A 37 -13.64 3.73 14.06
CA THR A 37 -12.99 5.06 13.99
C THR A 37 -13.98 6.18 14.28
N THR A 38 -13.53 7.43 14.34
CA THR A 38 -14.44 8.57 14.49
C THR A 38 -15.28 8.85 13.22
N PHE A 39 -15.04 8.17 12.09
CA PHE A 39 -15.88 8.25 10.88
C PHE A 39 -17.13 7.37 10.99
N VAL A 40 -18.29 7.89 10.59
CA VAL A 40 -19.55 7.13 10.55
C VAL A 40 -19.55 6.21 9.33
N ALA A 41 -20.16 5.03 9.40
CA ALA A 41 -20.38 4.15 8.25
C ALA A 41 -21.89 4.04 7.93
N PRO A 42 -22.28 3.86 6.65
CA PRO A 42 -21.39 3.74 5.50
C PRO A 42 -20.84 5.08 5.01
N ASP A 43 -19.58 5.12 4.58
CA ASP A 43 -18.94 6.31 4.00
C ASP A 43 -18.23 6.00 2.67
N PRO A 44 -19.01 5.77 1.60
CA PRO A 44 -18.50 5.28 0.31
C PRO A 44 -18.00 6.39 -0.62
N TYR A 45 -17.93 7.64 -0.15
CA TYR A 45 -17.83 8.79 -1.05
C TYR A 45 -16.41 9.14 -1.51
N GLY A 46 -15.46 8.21 -1.37
CA GLY A 46 -14.08 8.36 -1.82
C GLY A 46 -13.13 7.29 -1.25
N PRO A 47 -11.85 7.29 -1.66
CA PRO A 47 -10.89 6.30 -1.21
C PRO A 47 -10.36 6.56 0.20
N TRP A 48 -9.95 5.46 0.84
CA TRP A 48 -9.34 5.39 2.16
C TRP A 48 -7.96 4.77 2.05
N GLN A 49 -7.04 5.21 2.89
CA GLN A 49 -5.70 4.63 2.98
C GLN A 49 -5.10 4.92 4.36
N MET A 50 -4.16 4.09 4.79
CA MET A 50 -3.23 4.42 5.86
C MET A 50 -2.13 5.33 5.32
N ILE A 51 -1.68 6.27 6.15
CA ILE A 51 -0.58 7.17 5.81
C ILE A 51 0.48 7.19 6.92
N PRO A 52 1.78 7.35 6.56
CA PRO A 52 2.84 7.48 7.55
C PRO A 52 2.54 8.59 8.56
N SER A 53 2.84 8.33 9.83
CA SER A 53 2.74 9.31 10.90
C SER A 53 4.02 9.33 11.74
N SER A 54 4.23 10.38 12.53
CA SER A 54 5.32 10.44 13.50
C SER A 54 5.05 9.63 14.78
N SER A 55 3.93 8.91 14.86
CA SER A 55 3.54 8.11 16.02
C SER A 55 3.95 6.64 15.85
N SER A 56 3.59 5.80 16.82
CA SER A 56 3.87 4.36 16.77
C SER A 56 2.96 3.59 15.82
N SER A 57 2.02 4.27 15.15
CA SER A 57 1.15 3.67 14.15
C SER A 57 0.79 4.69 13.07
N GLU A 58 0.39 4.21 11.90
CA GLU A 58 -0.07 5.08 10.82
C GLU A 58 -1.39 5.80 11.12
N ASP A 59 -1.62 6.95 10.48
CA ASP A 59 -2.87 7.70 10.55
C ASP A 59 -3.84 7.21 9.47
N LEU A 60 -5.16 7.29 9.72
CA LEU A 60 -6.18 6.94 8.74
C LEU A 60 -6.57 8.18 7.94
N ALA A 61 -6.37 8.12 6.63
CA ALA A 61 -6.78 9.18 5.72
C ALA A 61 -8.03 8.81 4.90
N TYR A 62 -8.85 9.83 4.66
CA TYR A 62 -10.03 9.74 3.81
C TYR A 62 -10.04 10.90 2.82
N ILE A 63 -10.03 10.58 1.53
CA ILE A 63 -10.16 11.56 0.45
C ILE A 63 -11.62 11.52 0.00
N LYS A 64 -12.43 12.45 0.49
CA LYS A 64 -13.85 12.51 0.16
C LYS A 64 -14.05 13.25 -1.15
N THR A 65 -14.51 12.56 -2.18
CA THR A 65 -14.62 13.10 -3.54
C THR A 65 -16.05 13.42 -3.96
N THR A 66 -17.04 12.87 -3.27
CA THR A 66 -18.47 13.16 -3.48
C THR A 66 -19.18 13.40 -2.15
N ASN A 67 -20.39 13.99 -2.17
CA ASN A 67 -21.14 14.32 -0.96
C ASN A 67 -20.31 15.12 0.08
N THR A 68 -19.48 16.05 -0.41
CA THR A 68 -18.57 16.85 0.40
C THR A 68 -19.29 18.07 0.98
N GLY A 69 -18.91 18.50 2.18
CA GLY A 69 -19.50 19.67 2.83
C GLY A 69 -19.05 21.00 2.20
N THR A 70 -17.87 21.01 1.58
CA THR A 70 -17.25 22.18 0.96
C THR A 70 -17.59 22.36 -0.52
N GLY A 71 -18.22 21.36 -1.15
CA GLY A 71 -18.43 21.31 -2.61
C GLY A 71 -17.15 21.09 -3.42
N ARG A 72 -16.05 20.75 -2.74
CA ARG A 72 -14.73 20.41 -3.30
C ARG A 72 -14.29 19.06 -2.76
N VAL A 73 -13.23 18.48 -3.31
CA VAL A 73 -12.63 17.27 -2.70
C VAL A 73 -12.10 17.65 -1.33
N GLU A 74 -12.36 16.82 -0.33
CA GLU A 74 -11.90 17.04 1.05
C GLU A 74 -10.90 15.98 1.46
N VAL A 75 -9.91 16.39 2.26
CA VAL A 75 -9.00 15.46 2.94
C VAL A 75 -9.31 15.50 4.43
N HIS A 76 -9.51 14.31 4.98
CA HIS A 76 -9.75 14.07 6.39
C HIS A 76 -8.68 13.14 6.93
N ILE A 77 -8.12 13.44 8.10
CA ILE A 77 -7.10 12.60 8.77
C ILE A 77 -7.55 12.31 10.20
N ALA A 78 -7.46 11.05 10.61
CA ALA A 78 -7.68 10.61 11.98
C ALA A 78 -6.41 9.99 12.56
N SER A 79 -6.04 10.38 13.78
CA SER A 79 -4.75 9.98 14.34
C SER A 79 -4.71 8.51 14.77
N GLY A 80 -3.73 7.76 14.28
CA GLY A 80 -3.42 6.39 14.69
C GLY A 80 -3.09 6.29 16.17
N SER A 81 -2.33 7.25 16.71
CA SER A 81 -2.02 7.34 18.15
C SER A 81 -3.25 7.40 19.06
N SER A 82 -4.37 7.87 18.52
CA SER A 82 -5.67 7.91 19.21
C SER A 82 -6.57 6.72 18.89
N GLN A 83 -6.04 5.68 18.23
CA GLN A 83 -6.82 4.61 17.61
C GLN A 83 -7.96 5.17 16.73
N PHE A 84 -7.63 6.19 15.94
CA PHE A 84 -8.52 6.89 15.02
C PHE A 84 -9.74 7.57 15.66
N GLN A 85 -9.70 7.87 16.97
CA GLN A 85 -10.78 8.58 17.66
C GLN A 85 -10.70 10.11 17.52
N THR A 86 -9.52 10.64 17.19
CA THR A 86 -9.29 12.08 17.04
C THR A 86 -9.08 12.45 15.57
N ARG A 87 -9.91 13.37 15.04
CA ARG A 87 -9.67 14.06 13.77
C ARG A 87 -8.54 15.06 13.94
N THR A 88 -7.50 14.96 13.12
CA THR A 88 -6.37 15.90 13.09
C THR A 88 -6.45 16.86 11.90
N LEU A 89 -7.19 16.50 10.85
CA LEU A 89 -7.40 17.34 9.68
C LEU A 89 -8.79 17.09 9.09
N GLU A 90 -9.44 18.16 8.64
CA GLU A 90 -10.66 18.15 7.83
C GLU A 90 -10.72 19.44 7.01
N VAL A 91 -10.33 19.37 5.73
CA VAL A 91 -10.21 20.55 4.87
C VAL A 91 -10.72 20.26 3.46
N GLY A 92 -11.42 21.24 2.88
CA GLY A 92 -11.66 21.27 1.43
C GLY A 92 -10.40 21.68 0.69
N THR A 93 -10.14 21.06 -0.46
CA THR A 93 -8.91 21.23 -1.23
C THR A 93 -9.15 22.18 -2.41
N THR A 94 -8.11 22.50 -3.17
CA THR A 94 -8.23 23.25 -4.43
C THR A 94 -8.94 22.47 -5.55
N PHE A 95 -9.13 21.15 -5.40
CA PHE A 95 -9.79 20.33 -6.41
C PHE A 95 -11.33 20.43 -6.35
N VAL A 96 -11.96 20.56 -7.51
CA VAL A 96 -13.40 20.29 -7.64
C VAL A 96 -13.66 18.79 -7.60
N THR A 97 -14.88 18.39 -7.24
CA THR A 97 -15.26 16.98 -7.19
C THR A 97 -15.31 16.39 -8.60
N GLU A 98 -14.51 15.35 -8.87
CA GLU A 98 -14.49 14.61 -10.13
C GLU A 98 -14.32 13.09 -9.89
N ASP A 99 -14.86 12.27 -10.78
CA ASP A 99 -14.84 10.79 -10.73
C ASP A 99 -14.08 10.13 -11.90
N ASN A 100 -13.29 10.92 -12.62
CA ASN A 100 -12.57 10.54 -13.84
C ASN A 100 -11.08 10.25 -13.60
N GLY A 101 -10.71 9.81 -12.40
CA GLY A 101 -9.34 9.47 -12.04
C GLY A 101 -9.22 8.79 -10.68
N THR A 102 -7.97 8.61 -10.23
CA THR A 102 -7.61 7.99 -8.95
C THR A 102 -7.01 9.05 -8.02
N TRP A 103 -7.32 8.94 -6.73
CA TRP A 103 -6.81 9.84 -5.69
C TRP A 103 -5.93 9.08 -4.70
N GLN A 104 -4.83 9.70 -4.27
CA GLN A 104 -3.90 9.14 -3.30
C GLN A 104 -3.34 10.26 -2.41
N LEU A 105 -2.86 9.90 -1.22
CA LEU A 105 -2.02 10.78 -0.41
C LEU A 105 -0.62 10.17 -0.34
N ILE A 106 0.38 10.92 -0.76
CA ILE A 106 1.78 10.48 -0.77
C ILE A 106 2.68 11.70 -0.66
N ASP A 107 3.77 11.59 0.09
CA ASP A 107 4.75 12.67 0.24
C ASP A 107 5.49 12.87 -1.09
N ALA A 108 5.09 13.87 -1.87
CA ALA A 108 5.56 14.07 -3.23
C ALA A 108 6.70 15.10 -3.32
N ASP A 109 6.83 15.98 -2.33
CA ASP A 109 7.88 16.98 -2.25
C ASP A 109 8.93 16.71 -1.15
N GLY A 110 8.78 15.63 -0.39
CA GLY A 110 9.75 15.14 0.59
C GLY A 110 9.72 15.93 1.91
N ASP A 111 8.63 16.64 2.21
CA ASP A 111 8.48 17.43 3.43
C ASP A 111 7.99 16.62 4.65
N GLY A 112 7.72 15.32 4.45
CA GLY A 112 7.19 14.40 5.46
C GLY A 112 5.68 14.47 5.66
N ARG A 113 4.94 15.20 4.80
CA ARG A 113 3.47 15.32 4.84
C ARG A 113 2.87 14.80 3.53
N PRO A 114 1.96 13.82 3.58
CA PRO A 114 1.35 13.29 2.37
C PRO A 114 0.53 14.33 1.58
N ASP A 115 0.99 14.65 0.37
CA ASP A 115 0.36 15.53 -0.60
C ASP A 115 -0.83 14.86 -1.28
N LEU A 116 -1.79 15.67 -1.74
CA LEU A 116 -2.95 15.15 -2.47
C LEU A 116 -2.63 14.99 -3.94
N VAL A 117 -2.50 13.74 -4.36
CA VAL A 117 -2.27 13.34 -5.75
C VAL A 117 -3.60 12.98 -6.40
N TYR A 118 -3.78 13.49 -7.62
CA TYR A 118 -4.87 13.13 -8.51
C TYR A 118 -4.33 12.68 -9.87
N ILE A 119 -4.55 11.41 -10.20
CA ILE A 119 -4.21 10.82 -11.49
C ILE A 119 -5.49 10.81 -12.34
N LYS A 120 -5.65 11.82 -13.19
CA LYS A 120 -6.81 11.98 -14.05
C LYS A 120 -6.66 11.12 -15.30
N THR A 121 -7.57 10.18 -15.51
CA THR A 121 -7.48 9.16 -16.55
C THR A 121 -8.51 9.31 -17.65
N ARG A 122 -9.60 10.05 -17.42
CA ARG A 122 -10.63 10.35 -18.42
C ARG A 122 -10.96 11.84 -18.45
N SER A 123 -11.48 12.31 -19.59
CA SER A 123 -11.82 13.73 -19.81
C SER A 123 -10.67 14.69 -19.46
N THR A 124 -9.46 14.33 -19.87
CA THR A 124 -8.24 15.09 -19.62
C THR A 124 -8.07 16.23 -20.64
N GLY A 125 -7.43 17.33 -20.23
CA GLY A 125 -7.22 18.49 -21.10
C GLY A 125 -6.14 18.26 -22.17
N THR A 126 -5.19 17.37 -21.89
CA THR A 126 -4.04 17.04 -22.74
C THR A 126 -4.30 15.88 -23.69
N GLY A 127 -5.42 15.15 -23.55
CA GLY A 127 -5.66 13.88 -24.24
C GLY A 127 -4.74 12.74 -23.79
N ARG A 128 -4.02 12.94 -22.69
CA ARG A 128 -3.15 11.99 -22.00
C ARG A 128 -3.63 11.81 -20.57
N VAL A 129 -3.16 10.78 -19.87
CA VAL A 129 -3.31 10.74 -18.40
C VAL A 129 -2.59 11.95 -17.81
N GLU A 130 -3.20 12.61 -16.83
CA GLU A 130 -2.65 13.80 -16.17
C GLU A 130 -2.38 13.50 -14.69
N VAL A 131 -1.28 14.04 -14.17
CA VAL A 131 -0.96 14.01 -12.74
C VAL A 131 -1.07 15.43 -12.22
N HIS A 132 -1.87 15.60 -11.16
CA HIS A 132 -1.99 16.84 -10.42
C HIS A 132 -1.67 16.60 -8.95
N ILE A 133 -0.88 17.47 -8.34
CA ILE A 133 -0.47 17.35 -6.94
C ILE A 133 -0.75 18.67 -6.22
N ALA A 134 -1.46 18.60 -5.08
CA ALA A 134 -1.65 19.73 -4.18
C ALA A 134 -0.90 19.52 -2.87
N SER A 135 -0.16 20.55 -2.44
CA SER A 135 0.75 20.43 -1.30
C SER A 135 0.02 20.39 0.03
N ALA A 136 0.34 19.42 0.88
CA ALA A 136 -0.15 19.30 2.24
C ALA A 136 0.30 20.48 3.13
N ALA A 137 1.50 21.02 2.93
CA ALA A 137 1.99 22.21 3.64
C ALA A 137 1.09 23.44 3.43
N SER A 138 0.37 23.50 2.31
CA SER A 138 -0.62 24.55 2.01
C SER A 138 -2.04 24.22 2.46
N ASN A 139 -2.26 23.14 3.22
CA ASN A 139 -3.57 22.51 3.43
C ASN A 139 -4.29 22.24 2.09
N TYR A 140 -3.54 21.72 1.12
CA TYR A 140 -4.02 21.36 -0.22
C TYR A 140 -4.68 22.53 -0.97
N GLN A 141 -4.19 23.77 -0.79
CA GLN A 141 -4.67 24.95 -1.52
C GLN A 141 -3.79 25.30 -2.73
N THR A 142 -2.51 24.91 -2.71
CA THR A 142 -1.54 25.18 -3.76
C THR A 142 -1.29 23.92 -4.58
N ARG A 143 -1.45 24.01 -5.91
CA ARG A 143 -0.98 22.98 -6.86
C ARG A 143 0.52 23.12 -7.07
N ILE A 144 1.27 22.06 -6.79
CA ILE A 144 2.73 22.01 -6.98
C ILE A 144 3.13 21.28 -8.26
N LEU A 145 2.21 20.51 -8.85
CA LEU A 145 2.41 19.85 -10.14
C LEU A 145 1.08 19.72 -10.88
N GLU A 146 1.08 19.99 -12.18
CA GLU A 146 -0.02 19.71 -13.11
C GLU A 146 0.57 19.42 -14.50
N THR A 147 0.56 18.16 -14.93
CA THR A 147 1.16 17.78 -16.22
C THR A 147 0.45 16.61 -16.87
N GLY A 148 0.36 16.64 -18.20
CA GLY A 148 0.09 15.44 -18.99
C GLY A 148 1.28 14.50 -18.98
N THR A 149 1.04 13.21 -19.19
CA THR A 149 2.05 12.15 -19.16
C THR A 149 2.20 11.49 -20.52
N THR A 150 3.14 10.56 -20.65
CA THR A 150 3.29 9.74 -21.86
C THR A 150 2.16 8.69 -22.03
N PHE A 151 1.34 8.43 -21.00
CA PHE A 151 0.22 7.48 -21.08
C PHE A 151 -1.00 8.05 -21.82
N TYR A 152 -1.60 7.23 -22.67
CA TYR A 152 -2.96 7.48 -23.15
C TYR A 152 -3.98 7.17 -22.04
N PRO A 153 -5.14 7.84 -22.03
CA PRO A 153 -6.29 7.47 -21.20
C PRO A 153 -6.61 5.98 -21.31
N GLU A 154 -6.53 5.25 -20.20
CA GLU A 154 -6.86 3.82 -20.13
C GLU A 154 -7.45 3.48 -18.75
N ASP A 155 -8.41 2.56 -18.72
CA ASP A 155 -9.11 2.10 -17.50
C ASP A 155 -8.96 0.60 -17.23
N ASP A 156 -8.04 -0.06 -17.93
CA ASP A 156 -7.77 -1.51 -17.87
C ASP A 156 -6.82 -1.94 -16.74
N GLY A 157 -6.67 -1.12 -15.71
CA GLY A 157 -5.70 -1.36 -14.65
C GLY A 157 -5.82 -0.40 -13.48
N VAL A 158 -4.77 -0.41 -12.65
CA VAL A 158 -4.66 0.40 -11.44
C VAL A 158 -3.52 1.40 -11.60
N TRP A 159 -3.80 2.65 -11.23
CA TRP A 159 -2.84 3.75 -11.24
C TRP A 159 -2.32 4.01 -9.83
N GLN A 160 -1.01 4.12 -9.67
CA GLN A 160 -0.34 4.41 -8.40
C GLN A 160 0.89 5.28 -8.62
N MET A 161 1.40 5.86 -7.53
CA MET A 161 2.67 6.56 -7.51
C MET A 161 3.59 5.99 -6.44
N ALA A 162 4.87 5.88 -6.77
CA ALA A 162 5.94 5.50 -5.85
C ALA A 162 7.30 5.90 -6.45
N ASP A 163 8.33 6.09 -5.63
CA ASP A 163 9.70 6.25 -6.10
C ASP A 163 10.25 4.88 -6.56
N PHE A 164 10.10 4.58 -7.85
CA PHE A 164 10.36 3.26 -8.41
C PHE A 164 11.85 3.03 -8.67
N ASP A 165 12.55 4.06 -9.16
CA ASP A 165 13.98 3.98 -9.47
C ASP A 165 14.91 4.54 -8.38
N ARG A 166 14.34 5.02 -7.26
CA ARG A 166 15.03 5.54 -6.08
C ARG A 166 15.81 6.83 -6.35
N ASP A 167 15.27 7.69 -7.21
CA ASP A 167 15.84 9.00 -7.50
C ASP A 167 15.31 10.11 -6.58
N GLY A 168 14.40 9.78 -5.66
CA GLY A 168 13.75 10.70 -4.73
C GLY A 168 12.54 11.43 -5.32
N LYS A 169 12.07 11.05 -6.51
CA LYS A 169 10.85 11.59 -7.12
C LYS A 169 9.86 10.48 -7.38
N LEU A 170 8.59 10.78 -7.13
CA LEU A 170 7.53 9.82 -7.39
C LEU A 170 7.35 9.58 -8.89
N ASP A 171 7.46 8.31 -9.30
CA ASP A 171 7.15 7.82 -10.62
C ASP A 171 5.66 7.46 -10.74
N LEU A 172 5.13 7.53 -11.96
CA LEU A 172 3.76 7.11 -12.26
C LEU A 172 3.75 5.66 -12.72
N ILE A 173 3.07 4.81 -11.95
CA ILE A 173 2.99 3.37 -12.17
C ILE A 173 1.57 3.01 -12.64
N TYR A 174 1.51 2.22 -13.70
CA TYR A 174 0.28 1.61 -14.20
C TYR A 174 0.40 0.10 -14.17
N ILE A 175 -0.40 -0.53 -13.32
CA ILE A 175 -0.53 -1.98 -13.22
C ILE A 175 -1.71 -2.38 -14.11
N LYS A 176 -1.41 -2.77 -15.34
CA LYS A 176 -2.42 -3.12 -16.35
C LYS A 176 -2.86 -4.56 -16.14
N THR A 177 -4.14 -4.78 -15.90
CA THR A 177 -4.71 -6.07 -15.51
C THR A 177 -5.66 -6.64 -16.54
N ARG A 178 -6.14 -5.84 -17.50
CA ARG A 178 -7.01 -6.26 -18.61
C ARG A 178 -6.41 -5.80 -19.93
N ASN A 179 -6.83 -6.44 -21.03
CA ASN A 179 -6.38 -6.10 -22.40
C ASN A 179 -4.86 -5.96 -22.55
N THR A 180 -4.10 -6.82 -21.85
CA THR A 180 -2.64 -6.79 -21.82
C THR A 180 -2.03 -7.42 -23.07
N GLY A 181 -0.88 -6.90 -23.52
CA GLY A 181 -0.20 -7.40 -24.72
C GLY A 181 0.49 -8.75 -24.51
N THR A 182 0.86 -9.05 -23.27
CA THR A 182 1.58 -10.27 -22.86
C THR A 182 0.65 -11.41 -22.42
N GLY A 183 -0.65 -11.16 -22.25
CA GLY A 183 -1.58 -12.11 -21.62
C GLY A 183 -1.33 -12.33 -20.11
N ARG A 184 -0.46 -11.51 -19.52
CA ARG A 184 -0.13 -11.44 -18.09
C ARG A 184 -0.50 -10.05 -17.57
N VAL A 185 -0.52 -9.86 -16.25
CA VAL A 185 -0.52 -8.50 -15.68
C VAL A 185 0.76 -7.80 -16.10
N GLU A 186 0.68 -6.53 -16.48
CA GLU A 186 1.81 -5.72 -16.93
C GLU A 186 2.06 -4.54 -15.98
N VAL A 187 3.33 -4.22 -15.76
CA VAL A 187 3.75 -3.05 -14.98
C VAL A 187 4.43 -2.07 -15.93
N HIS A 188 3.85 -0.88 -16.06
CA HIS A 188 4.38 0.23 -16.84
C HIS A 188 4.73 1.39 -15.93
N VAL A 189 5.91 1.98 -16.09
CA VAL A 189 6.40 3.06 -15.21
C VAL A 189 6.87 4.24 -16.05
N ALA A 190 6.42 5.45 -15.72
CA ALA A 190 6.91 6.71 -16.26
C ALA A 190 7.67 7.50 -15.20
N SER A 191 8.86 7.98 -15.55
CA SER A 191 9.77 8.63 -14.61
C SER A 191 9.27 9.99 -14.13
N GLY A 192 9.22 10.19 -12.82
CA GLY A 192 8.96 11.47 -12.15
C GLY A 192 10.03 12.51 -12.47
N ALA A 193 11.31 12.13 -12.53
CA ALA A 193 12.39 13.05 -12.96
C ALA A 193 12.17 13.63 -14.36
N SER A 194 11.48 12.92 -15.23
CA SER A 194 11.13 13.37 -16.58
C SER A 194 9.80 14.14 -16.67
N ASN A 195 9.13 14.44 -15.54
CA ASN A 195 7.72 14.85 -15.51
C ASN A 195 6.82 13.88 -16.29
N TYR A 196 7.05 12.58 -16.08
CA TYR A 196 6.31 11.46 -16.68
C TYR A 196 6.34 11.39 -18.22
N GLN A 197 7.39 11.93 -18.85
CA GLN A 197 7.54 11.89 -20.31
C GLN A 197 8.36 10.69 -20.80
N THR A 198 9.16 10.07 -19.92
CA THR A 198 10.00 8.91 -20.23
C THR A 198 9.45 7.65 -19.59
N ARG A 199 9.23 6.59 -20.38
CA ARG A 199 8.99 5.22 -19.89
C ARG A 199 10.28 4.62 -19.38
N ILE A 200 10.29 4.15 -18.13
CA ILE A 200 11.46 3.50 -17.53
C ILE A 200 11.28 2.00 -17.32
N GLN A 201 10.05 1.48 -17.38
CA GLN A 201 9.78 0.05 -17.39
C GLN A 201 8.44 -0.26 -18.07
N GLU A 202 8.39 -1.33 -18.85
CA GLU A 202 7.18 -1.89 -19.48
C GLU A 202 7.34 -3.42 -19.60
N VAL A 203 6.78 -4.18 -18.66
CA VAL A 203 7.04 -5.62 -18.53
C VAL A 203 5.78 -6.41 -18.18
N GLY A 204 5.66 -7.63 -18.71
CA GLY A 204 4.70 -8.61 -18.22
C GLY A 204 5.23 -9.32 -16.98
N THR A 205 4.33 -9.77 -16.10
CA THR A 205 4.67 -10.37 -14.80
C THR A 205 4.32 -11.87 -14.76
N ILE A 206 4.63 -12.54 -13.65
CA ILE A 206 4.20 -13.93 -13.43
C ILE A 206 2.67 -14.07 -13.27
N PHE A 207 1.97 -12.99 -12.92
CA PHE A 207 0.54 -13.04 -12.63
C PHE A 207 -0.32 -13.11 -13.90
N TYR A 208 -1.37 -13.93 -13.85
CA TYR A 208 -2.45 -13.86 -14.83
C TYR A 208 -3.38 -12.67 -14.50
N PRO A 209 -4.01 -12.06 -15.53
CA PRO A 209 -5.11 -11.12 -15.36
C PRO A 209 -6.20 -11.61 -14.40
N GLU A 210 -6.42 -10.90 -13.30
CA GLU A 210 -7.50 -11.15 -12.33
C GLU A 210 -8.09 -9.82 -11.83
N ASP A 211 -9.40 -9.80 -11.54
CA ASP A 211 -10.19 -8.64 -11.09
C ASP A 211 -10.84 -8.85 -9.71
N ASN A 212 -10.36 -9.85 -8.96
CA ASN A 212 -10.92 -10.31 -7.70
C ASN A 212 -10.08 -9.94 -6.47
N GLY A 213 -9.35 -8.83 -6.56
CA GLY A 213 -8.43 -8.34 -5.53
C GLY A 213 -7.93 -6.92 -5.78
N VAL A 214 -6.94 -6.53 -4.99
CA VAL A 214 -6.28 -5.21 -5.04
C VAL A 214 -4.81 -5.40 -5.39
N TRP A 215 -4.32 -4.57 -6.32
CA TRP A 215 -2.92 -4.53 -6.72
C TRP A 215 -2.20 -3.38 -6.03
N GLN A 216 -0.96 -3.59 -5.60
CA GLN A 216 -0.16 -2.57 -4.93
C GLN A 216 1.34 -2.76 -5.23
N MET A 217 2.06 -1.66 -5.37
CA MET A 217 3.53 -1.64 -5.35
C MET A 217 4.03 -1.44 -3.93
N VAL A 218 4.89 -2.34 -3.44
CA VAL A 218 5.42 -2.30 -2.07
C VAL A 218 6.84 -2.85 -2.02
N ASP A 219 7.68 -2.41 -1.08
CA ASP A 219 8.97 -3.06 -0.80
C ASP A 219 8.75 -4.16 0.26
N TYR A 220 8.35 -5.36 -0.17
CA TYR A 220 7.90 -6.42 0.75
C TYR A 220 9.07 -7.09 1.46
N ASP A 221 10.16 -7.35 0.73
CA ASP A 221 11.36 -8.02 1.27
C ASP A 221 12.46 -7.05 1.74
N ARG A 222 12.22 -5.73 1.63
CA ARG A 222 13.10 -4.64 2.07
C ARG A 222 14.42 -4.60 1.31
N ASP A 223 14.43 -5.03 0.05
CA ASP A 223 15.60 -4.93 -0.83
C ASP A 223 15.70 -3.54 -1.52
N GLY A 224 14.71 -2.68 -1.29
CA GLY A 224 14.60 -1.35 -1.86
C GLY A 224 14.15 -1.35 -3.32
N ARG A 225 13.60 -2.44 -3.85
CA ARG A 225 12.93 -2.49 -5.14
C ARG A 225 11.47 -2.83 -4.91
N LEU A 226 10.60 -2.07 -5.55
CA LEU A 226 9.17 -2.30 -5.39
C LEU A 226 8.76 -3.63 -6.02
N ASP A 227 8.21 -4.50 -5.17
CA ASP A 227 7.52 -5.74 -5.48
C ASP A 227 6.09 -5.47 -5.91
N LEU A 228 5.52 -6.42 -6.67
CA LEU A 228 4.13 -6.38 -7.07
C LEU A 228 3.31 -7.27 -6.15
N ALA A 229 2.50 -6.65 -5.29
CA ALA A 229 1.59 -7.34 -4.40
C ALA A 229 0.17 -7.43 -5.00
N TYR A 230 -0.47 -8.55 -4.74
CA TYR A 230 -1.87 -8.81 -5.06
C TYR A 230 -2.59 -9.36 -3.83
N ILE A 231 -3.51 -8.57 -3.29
CA ILE A 231 -4.40 -8.95 -2.19
C ILE A 231 -5.67 -9.51 -2.81
N LYS A 232 -5.75 -10.83 -2.93
CA LYS A 232 -6.89 -11.52 -3.53
C LYS A 232 -8.01 -11.65 -2.51
N THR A 233 -9.15 -11.03 -2.77
CA THR A 233 -10.25 -10.90 -1.80
C THR A 233 -11.46 -11.75 -2.15
N ARG A 234 -11.62 -12.19 -3.40
CA ARG A 234 -12.71 -13.07 -3.85
C ARG A 234 -12.16 -14.26 -4.64
N SER A 235 -12.94 -15.34 -4.68
CA SER A 235 -12.58 -16.57 -5.41
C SER A 235 -11.18 -17.11 -5.04
N THR A 236 -10.87 -17.08 -3.75
CA THR A 236 -9.57 -17.49 -3.19
C THR A 236 -9.51 -19.01 -3.00
N GLY A 237 -8.32 -19.60 -3.13
CA GLY A 237 -8.12 -21.04 -2.99
C GLY A 237 -8.24 -21.52 -1.54
N THR A 238 -7.91 -20.65 -0.59
CA THR A 238 -7.93 -20.92 0.86
C THR A 238 -9.29 -20.64 1.52
N GLY A 239 -10.24 -20.02 0.81
CA GLY A 239 -11.48 -19.50 1.40
C GLY A 239 -11.28 -18.31 2.35
N ARG A 240 -10.06 -17.76 2.38
CA ARG A 240 -9.62 -16.57 3.12
C ARG A 240 -9.09 -15.53 2.15
N VAL A 241 -8.94 -14.28 2.57
CA VAL A 241 -8.16 -13.30 1.78
C VAL A 241 -6.74 -13.82 1.64
N GLU A 242 -6.14 -13.72 0.46
CA GLU A 242 -4.79 -14.19 0.18
C GLU A 242 -3.87 -13.04 -0.20
N VAL A 243 -2.64 -13.07 0.29
CA VAL A 243 -1.58 -12.15 -0.11
C VAL A 243 -0.61 -12.89 -1.01
N HIS A 244 -0.40 -12.35 -2.20
CA HIS A 244 0.52 -12.86 -3.21
C HIS A 244 1.51 -11.76 -3.58
N VAL A 245 2.81 -12.06 -3.63
CA VAL A 245 3.84 -11.05 -3.95
C VAL A 245 4.82 -11.61 -4.98
N ALA A 246 5.09 -10.84 -6.04
CA ALA A 246 6.16 -11.13 -7.00
C ALA A 246 7.29 -10.12 -6.86
N SER A 247 8.53 -10.61 -6.85
CA SER A 247 9.71 -9.81 -6.51
C SER A 247 10.11 -8.82 -7.61
N GLY A 248 10.30 -7.55 -7.25
CA GLY A 248 10.82 -6.49 -8.09
C GLY A 248 12.26 -6.76 -8.54
N SER A 249 13.09 -7.35 -7.68
CA SER A 249 14.45 -7.83 -8.03
C SER A 249 14.46 -8.82 -9.19
N SER A 250 13.39 -9.60 -9.35
CA SER A 250 13.21 -10.54 -10.47
C SER A 250 12.46 -9.95 -11.67
N THR A 251 12.15 -8.65 -11.65
CA THR A 251 11.21 -8.02 -12.60
C THR A 251 9.89 -8.79 -12.65
N TYR A 252 9.38 -9.10 -11.45
CA TYR A 252 8.09 -9.77 -11.21
C TYR A 252 7.97 -11.18 -11.79
N GLN A 253 9.08 -11.88 -12.03
CA GLN A 253 9.09 -13.26 -12.55
C GLN A 253 9.13 -14.33 -11.46
N THR A 254 9.47 -13.96 -10.22
CA THR A 254 9.54 -14.87 -9.08
C THR A 254 8.49 -14.48 -8.04
N ARG A 255 7.65 -15.44 -7.65
CA ARG A 255 6.73 -15.28 -6.52
C ARG A 255 7.48 -15.50 -5.20
N VAL A 256 7.41 -14.52 -4.30
CA VAL A 256 8.09 -14.55 -2.99
C VAL A 256 7.11 -14.72 -1.82
N GLN A 257 5.82 -14.48 -2.04
CA GLN A 257 4.78 -14.74 -1.04
C GLN A 257 3.51 -15.30 -1.70
N GLU A 258 2.89 -16.26 -1.03
CA GLU A 258 1.55 -16.79 -1.33
C GLU A 258 0.96 -17.41 -0.05
N VAL A 259 -0.02 -16.74 0.56
CA VAL A 259 -0.54 -17.15 1.86
C VAL A 259 -2.00 -16.73 2.04
N GLY A 260 -2.82 -17.62 2.59
CA GLY A 260 -4.15 -17.27 3.09
C GLY A 260 -4.04 -16.63 4.47
N THR A 261 -4.83 -15.60 4.73
CA THR A 261 -4.76 -14.79 5.95
C THR A 261 -5.87 -15.15 6.95
N THR A 262 -5.86 -14.50 8.11
CA THR A 262 -6.95 -14.63 9.09
C THR A 262 -8.27 -13.97 8.65
N PHE A 263 -8.25 -13.14 7.59
CA PHE A 263 -9.46 -12.47 7.07
C PHE A 263 -10.33 -13.39 6.21
N TYR A 264 -11.65 -13.28 6.39
CA TYR A 264 -12.61 -13.82 5.41
C TYR A 264 -12.73 -12.87 4.20
N PRO A 265 -13.07 -13.39 3.00
CA PRO A 265 -13.42 -12.61 1.83
C PRO A 265 -14.48 -11.53 2.10
N GLU A 266 -14.12 -10.26 1.91
CA GLU A 266 -14.98 -9.09 2.11
C GLU A 266 -14.69 -8.00 1.05
N ASP A 267 -15.75 -7.37 0.50
CA ASP A 267 -15.68 -6.39 -0.60
C ASP A 267 -16.27 -5.01 -0.25
N ASN A 268 -16.48 -4.76 1.04
CA ASN A 268 -17.11 -3.58 1.64
C ASN A 268 -16.09 -2.62 2.28
N GLY A 269 -14.88 -2.55 1.73
CA GLY A 269 -13.79 -1.74 2.26
C GLY A 269 -12.58 -1.67 1.34
N PHE A 270 -11.46 -1.21 1.89
CA PHE A 270 -10.18 -1.03 1.21
C PHE A 270 -9.14 -1.94 1.83
N TRP A 271 -8.31 -2.55 0.99
CA TRP A 271 -7.23 -3.45 1.39
C TRP A 271 -5.90 -2.87 0.97
N GLU A 272 -4.91 -2.93 1.86
CA GLU A 272 -3.55 -2.53 1.56
C GLU A 272 -2.55 -3.29 2.43
N LEU A 273 -1.32 -3.37 1.95
CA LEU A 273 -0.15 -3.71 2.75
C LEU A 273 0.52 -2.42 3.19
N SER A 274 0.82 -2.32 4.49
CA SER A 274 1.54 -1.17 5.07
C SER A 274 2.28 -1.55 6.34
N ASP A 275 3.35 -0.84 6.69
CA ASP A 275 4.08 -1.02 7.96
C ASP A 275 3.33 -0.31 9.10
N PHE A 276 2.11 -0.79 9.37
CA PHE A 276 1.13 -0.13 10.23
C PHE A 276 1.68 0.17 11.63
N ASN A 277 2.55 -0.69 12.16
CA ASN A 277 3.11 -0.61 13.50
C ASN A 277 4.60 -0.20 13.54
N HIS A 278 5.17 0.22 12.41
CA HIS A 278 6.57 0.64 12.26
C HIS A 278 7.60 -0.41 12.71
N ASP A 279 7.29 -1.69 12.54
CA ASP A 279 8.18 -2.79 12.86
C ASP A 279 9.05 -3.24 11.66
N GLY A 280 8.82 -2.57 10.54
CA GLY A 280 9.43 -2.75 9.23
C GLY A 280 8.73 -3.81 8.39
N VAL A 281 7.89 -4.69 8.98
CA VAL A 281 7.22 -5.75 8.23
C VAL A 281 5.86 -5.23 7.80
N LEU A 282 5.52 -5.38 6.51
CA LEU A 282 4.22 -4.97 6.02
C LEU A 282 3.12 -5.83 6.63
N ASP A 283 2.21 -5.19 7.35
CA ASP A 283 0.97 -5.72 7.87
C ASP A 283 -0.13 -5.67 6.80
N LEU A 284 -1.14 -6.55 6.91
CA LEU A 284 -2.33 -6.50 6.07
C LEU A 284 -3.40 -5.67 6.76
N VAL A 285 -3.76 -4.55 6.15
CA VAL A 285 -4.76 -3.60 6.65
C VAL A 285 -6.05 -3.72 5.85
N TYR A 286 -7.18 -3.72 6.56
CA TYR A 286 -8.52 -3.66 6.01
C TYR A 286 -9.32 -2.51 6.62
N ILE A 287 -9.66 -1.52 5.79
CA ILE A 287 -10.48 -0.37 6.14
C ILE A 287 -11.92 -0.66 5.70
N LYS A 288 -12.74 -1.14 6.63
CA LYS A 288 -14.12 -1.55 6.38
C LYS A 288 -15.05 -0.36 6.46
N THR A 289 -15.73 -0.03 5.35
CA THR A 289 -16.53 1.19 5.21
C THR A 289 -18.02 0.94 5.12
N LYS A 290 -18.48 -0.30 4.96
CA LYS A 290 -19.91 -0.67 4.98
C LYS A 290 -20.13 -1.96 5.78
N ASN A 291 -21.35 -2.19 6.24
CA ASN A 291 -21.73 -3.38 7.02
C ASN A 291 -20.80 -3.59 8.24
N THR A 292 -20.43 -2.49 8.91
CA THR A 292 -19.53 -2.49 10.06
C THR A 292 -20.30 -2.86 11.34
N GLY A 293 -19.63 -3.52 12.29
CA GLY A 293 -20.23 -3.91 13.56
C GLY A 293 -20.43 -2.73 14.52
N THR A 294 -19.63 -1.68 14.36
CA THR A 294 -19.63 -0.49 15.22
C THR A 294 -20.53 0.66 14.72
N GLY A 295 -21.08 0.56 13.51
CA GLY A 295 -21.76 1.68 12.83
C GLY A 295 -20.81 2.82 12.41
N ARG A 296 -19.50 2.58 12.54
CA ARG A 296 -18.40 3.47 12.18
C ARG A 296 -17.50 2.78 11.17
N VAL A 297 -16.67 3.53 10.43
CA VAL A 297 -15.61 2.92 9.60
C VAL A 297 -14.66 2.18 10.54
N GLU A 298 -14.28 0.96 10.21
CA GLU A 298 -13.41 0.13 11.05
C GLU A 298 -12.07 -0.11 10.39
N VAL A 299 -10.99 -0.10 11.19
CA VAL A 299 -9.66 -0.53 10.75
C VAL A 299 -9.34 -1.85 11.43
N HIS A 300 -9.01 -2.84 10.61
CA HIS A 300 -8.60 -4.16 11.04
C HIS A 300 -7.20 -4.44 10.50
N VAL A 301 -6.29 -4.95 11.33
CA VAL A 301 -4.90 -5.18 10.95
C VAL A 301 -4.47 -6.58 11.35
N ALA A 302 -3.90 -7.33 10.42
CA ALA A 302 -3.22 -8.58 10.69
C ALA A 302 -1.70 -8.42 10.53
N SER A 303 -0.94 -8.87 11.53
CA SER A 303 0.51 -8.70 11.55
C SER A 303 1.18 -9.45 10.40
N GLY A 304 2.18 -8.84 9.78
CA GLY A 304 3.05 -9.49 8.81
C GLY A 304 4.08 -10.47 9.41
N ARG A 305 4.10 -10.67 10.73
CA ARG A 305 5.02 -11.59 11.43
C ARG A 305 4.42 -12.96 11.76
#